data_AF-A0A7J8QS81-F1
#
_entry.id   AF-A0A7J8QS81-F1
#
_cell.length_a   1.000
_cell.length_b   1.000
_cell.length_c   1.000
_cell.angle_alpha   90.00
_cell.angle_beta   90.00
_cell.angle_gamma   90.00
#
_symmetry.space_group_name_H-M   'P 1'
#
loop_
_entity.id
_entity.type
_entity.pdbx_description
1 polymer ?
#
loop_
_entity_poly.entity_id
_entity_poly.type
_entity_poly.pdbx_seq_one_letter_code
_entity_poly.pdbx_strand_id
1 'polypeptide(L)'
;MDRHDKEKEMASVLLSSLYADVISPNQIRDGFVMLLDAADDLAVDILDAVNILALFVARAVVDEILPPAFLTRAKKTLPESSKGYQVLQTAEKSYLSAPHHAELLERRWGGSIHVTVEEMKKKIADLLREYVESGDTFEACRCIRELGVSFFHHEVVKRALVLAMEIQAAELLMLKLLKEAAEEGLISSSQMVKGFARLAESLDDLALDIPSAKTLFQSIVPKAISEGWLDASFTKSSCEDGEGQSEEKRLRRYKEEVVTIIHEYFLSDDIPELIRSLEDLGLPEFNPIFLKKLVTLALDRKNREKEMASVLLSALHIEIFSTEDIVNGFVMLLESAEDTALDILDASTELALFLARAVIDDVLAPLNLDEIASKLSPNCSGSET
;
A
#
# COMPACT_ATOMS: atom_id res chain seq x y z
N MET A 1 1.01 -4.02 -25.89
CA MET A 1 0.17 -2.85 -26.23
C MET A 1 -1.32 -3.18 -26.16
N ASP A 2 -1.70 -4.45 -26.31
CA ASP A 2 -3.08 -4.94 -26.48
C ASP A 2 -3.76 -5.28 -25.15
N ARG A 3 -3.11 -4.95 -24.03
CA ARG A 3 -3.59 -5.16 -22.67
C ARG A 3 -4.15 -3.85 -22.10
N HIS A 4 -4.66 -3.87 -20.87
CA HIS A 4 -5.25 -2.70 -20.25
C HIS A 4 -4.17 -1.68 -19.86
N ASP A 5 -4.59 -0.49 -19.41
CA ASP A 5 -3.67 0.61 -19.11
C ASP A 5 -2.73 0.27 -17.94
N LYS A 6 -3.18 -0.55 -17.00
CA LYS A 6 -2.35 -1.06 -15.90
C LYS A 6 -1.11 -1.82 -16.39
N GLU A 7 -1.25 -2.74 -17.34
CA GLU A 7 -0.10 -3.49 -17.85
C GLU A 7 0.85 -2.62 -18.68
N LYS A 8 0.33 -1.57 -19.34
CA LYS A 8 1.15 -0.59 -20.06
C LYS A 8 1.98 0.25 -19.08
N GLU A 9 1.38 0.65 -17.97
CA GLU A 9 2.05 1.38 -16.88
C GLU A 9 3.17 0.53 -16.25
N MET A 10 2.87 -0.72 -15.90
CA MET A 10 3.88 -1.65 -15.36
C MET A 10 5.06 -1.83 -16.31
N ALA A 11 4.80 -1.91 -17.63
CA ALA A 11 5.85 -2.00 -18.62
C ALA A 11 6.70 -0.73 -18.71
N SER A 12 6.09 0.46 -18.56
CA SER A 12 6.83 1.73 -18.54
C SER A 12 7.73 1.84 -17.30
N VAL A 13 7.19 1.52 -16.11
CA VAL A 13 7.94 1.54 -14.85
C VAL A 13 9.11 0.55 -14.89
N LEU A 14 8.88 -0.65 -15.44
CA LEU A 14 9.92 -1.65 -15.61
C LEU A 14 11.04 -1.18 -16.56
N LEU A 15 10.69 -0.46 -17.63
CA LEU A 15 11.71 0.10 -18.52
C LEU A 15 12.57 1.15 -17.80
N SER A 16 11.98 1.97 -16.94
CA SER A 16 12.70 2.96 -16.12
C SER A 16 13.64 2.29 -15.11
N SER A 17 13.21 1.19 -14.47
CA SER A 17 14.04 0.48 -13.49
C SER A 17 15.16 -0.37 -14.10
N LEU A 18 14.99 -0.82 -15.35
CA LEU A 18 16.02 -1.58 -16.06
C LEU A 18 17.02 -0.68 -16.80
N TYR A 19 16.69 0.60 -17.00
CA TYR A 19 17.52 1.56 -17.70
C TYR A 19 18.81 1.85 -16.93
N ALA A 20 19.94 1.93 -17.66
CA ALA A 20 21.29 2.15 -17.16
C ALA A 20 21.91 0.99 -16.35
N ASP A 21 21.11 0.21 -15.61
CA ASP A 21 21.60 -0.91 -14.81
C ASP A 21 21.68 -2.22 -15.60
N VAL A 22 20.62 -2.55 -16.35
CA VAL A 22 20.51 -3.81 -17.10
C VAL A 22 20.52 -3.57 -18.61
N ILE A 23 19.85 -2.51 -19.06
CA ILE A 23 19.73 -2.17 -20.48
C ILE A 23 20.47 -0.87 -20.77
N SER A 24 21.42 -0.92 -21.70
CA SER A 24 22.19 0.27 -22.07
C SER A 24 21.32 1.30 -22.80
N PRO A 25 21.63 2.61 -22.68
CA PRO A 25 20.87 3.66 -23.36
C PRO A 25 20.81 3.50 -24.88
N ASN A 26 21.86 2.93 -25.49
CA ASN A 26 21.86 2.64 -26.92
C ASN A 26 20.85 1.53 -27.28
N GLN A 27 20.76 0.48 -26.46
CA GLN A 27 19.80 -0.61 -26.69
C GLN A 27 18.36 -0.15 -26.52
N ILE A 28 18.06 0.69 -25.52
CA ILE A 28 16.71 1.26 -25.38
C ILE A 28 16.34 2.09 -26.62
N ARG A 29 17.24 2.99 -27.04
CA ARG A 29 17.04 3.79 -28.25
C ARG A 29 16.74 2.91 -29.46
N ASP A 30 17.56 1.88 -29.68
CA ASP A 30 17.42 1.00 -30.84
C ASP A 30 16.11 0.19 -30.75
N GLY A 31 15.69 -0.23 -29.56
CA GLY A 31 14.39 -0.87 -29.33
C GLY A 31 13.19 0.04 -29.66
N PHE A 32 13.25 1.33 -29.27
CA PHE A 32 12.21 2.30 -29.65
C PHE A 32 12.19 2.58 -31.15
N VAL A 33 13.34 2.58 -31.82
CA VAL A 33 13.38 2.68 -33.30
C VAL A 33 12.69 1.47 -33.93
N MET A 34 12.98 0.25 -33.46
CA MET A 34 12.32 -0.96 -33.94
C MET A 34 10.80 -0.92 -33.76
N LEU A 35 10.32 -0.40 -32.62
CA LEU A 35 8.88 -0.22 -32.38
C LEU A 35 8.24 0.80 -33.32
N LEU A 36 8.95 1.88 -33.65
CA LEU A 36 8.47 2.89 -34.59
C LEU A 36 8.44 2.37 -36.03
N ASP A 37 9.44 1.59 -36.43
CA ASP A 37 9.47 0.92 -37.75
C ASP A 37 8.32 -0.09 -37.88
N ALA A 38 7.98 -0.80 -36.80
CA ALA A 38 6.88 -1.76 -36.76
C ALA A 38 5.49 -1.12 -36.56
N ALA A 39 5.38 0.21 -36.41
CA ALA A 39 4.13 0.86 -36.04
C ALA A 39 3.01 0.68 -37.08
N ASP A 40 3.36 0.57 -38.36
CA ASP A 40 2.41 0.31 -39.43
C ASP A 40 1.75 -1.07 -39.30
N ASP A 41 2.55 -2.10 -38.98
CA ASP A 41 2.10 -3.47 -38.76
C ASP A 41 1.31 -3.59 -37.45
N LEU A 42 1.82 -3.01 -36.36
CA LEU A 42 1.15 -3.04 -35.04
C LEU A 42 -0.25 -2.41 -35.09
N ALA A 43 -0.44 -1.40 -35.92
CA ALA A 43 -1.72 -0.73 -36.06
C ALA A 43 -2.72 -1.49 -36.96
N VAL A 44 -2.35 -2.65 -37.51
CA VAL A 44 -3.30 -3.58 -38.14
C VAL A 44 -4.08 -4.33 -37.06
N ASP A 45 -3.39 -4.78 -36.02
CA ASP A 45 -3.98 -5.61 -34.96
C ASP A 45 -4.53 -4.77 -33.79
N ILE A 46 -4.04 -3.54 -33.62
CA ILE A 46 -4.36 -2.68 -32.49
C ILE A 46 -4.93 -1.35 -32.99
N LEU A 47 -6.23 -1.16 -32.77
CA LEU A 47 -6.97 0.02 -33.25
C LEU A 47 -6.37 1.37 -32.82
N ASP A 48 -5.68 1.42 -31.68
CA ASP A 48 -5.09 2.64 -31.11
C ASP A 48 -3.55 2.61 -30.96
N ALA A 49 -2.86 1.76 -31.75
CA ALA A 49 -1.40 1.59 -31.67
C ALA A 49 -0.61 2.90 -31.73
N VAL A 50 -1.04 3.84 -32.58
CA VAL A 50 -0.34 5.12 -32.79
C VAL A 50 -0.36 5.96 -31.53
N ASN A 51 -1.52 6.09 -30.87
CA ASN A 51 -1.62 6.89 -29.64
C ASN A 51 -0.93 6.20 -28.46
N ILE A 52 -1.01 4.87 -28.38
CA ILE A 52 -0.33 4.09 -27.35
C ILE A 52 1.19 4.21 -27.50
N LEU A 53 1.75 4.04 -28.70
CA LEU A 53 3.19 4.22 -28.90
C LEU A 53 3.64 5.67 -28.65
N ALA A 54 2.81 6.65 -29.01
CA ALA A 54 3.12 8.05 -28.79
C ALA A 54 3.24 8.38 -27.29
N LEU A 55 2.39 7.77 -26.47
CA LEU A 55 2.49 7.86 -25.01
C LEU A 55 3.76 7.18 -24.48
N PHE A 56 4.18 6.03 -25.03
CA PHE A 56 5.38 5.31 -24.58
C PHE A 56 6.63 6.12 -24.89
N VAL A 57 6.69 6.71 -26.09
CA VAL A 57 7.77 7.61 -26.49
C VAL A 57 7.81 8.85 -25.61
N ALA A 58 6.66 9.50 -25.38
CA ALA A 58 6.60 10.71 -24.57
C ALA A 58 7.00 10.42 -23.11
N ARG A 59 6.56 9.29 -22.56
CA ARG A 59 6.92 8.86 -21.21
C ARG A 59 8.40 8.52 -21.06
N ALA A 60 8.97 7.78 -22.01
CA ALA A 60 10.40 7.49 -21.99
C ALA A 60 11.27 8.77 -22.08
N VAL A 61 10.77 9.85 -22.69
CA VAL A 61 11.46 11.16 -22.68
C VAL A 61 11.32 11.87 -21.34
N VAL A 62 10.14 11.80 -20.69
CA VAL A 62 9.92 12.37 -19.34
C VAL A 62 10.71 11.63 -18.27
N ASP A 63 10.76 10.30 -18.36
CA ASP A 63 11.49 9.43 -17.42
C ASP A 63 13.01 9.41 -17.70
N GLU A 64 13.52 10.30 -18.57
CA GLU A 64 14.93 10.46 -18.96
C GLU A 64 15.61 9.21 -19.56
N ILE A 65 14.82 8.23 -19.99
CA ILE A 65 15.28 7.01 -20.68
C ILE A 65 15.66 7.31 -22.14
N LEU A 66 14.94 8.26 -22.77
CA LEU A 66 15.21 8.75 -24.12
C LEU A 66 15.54 10.25 -24.10
N PRO A 67 16.62 10.70 -24.76
CA PRO A 67 16.90 12.13 -24.86
C PRO A 67 15.87 12.82 -25.76
N PRO A 68 15.47 14.08 -25.49
CA PRO A 68 14.54 14.82 -26.37
C PRO A 68 14.97 14.91 -27.84
N ALA A 69 16.28 14.90 -28.10
CA ALA A 69 16.85 14.87 -29.45
C ALA A 69 16.50 13.58 -30.24
N PHE A 70 16.05 12.52 -29.56
CA PHE A 70 15.60 11.27 -30.16
C PHE A 70 14.49 11.50 -31.20
N LEU A 71 13.46 12.28 -30.87
CA LEU A 71 12.32 12.53 -31.76
C LEU A 71 12.78 13.14 -33.09
N THR A 72 13.64 14.16 -33.02
CA THR A 72 14.17 14.85 -34.20
C THR A 72 15.04 13.93 -35.06
N ARG A 73 15.78 13.02 -34.44
CA ARG A 73 16.62 12.04 -35.16
C ARG A 73 15.78 10.93 -35.80
N ALA A 74 14.81 10.38 -35.09
CA ALA A 74 13.92 9.34 -35.59
C ALA A 74 13.06 9.85 -36.76
N LYS A 75 12.53 11.08 -36.69
CA LYS A 75 11.77 11.71 -37.79
C LYS A 75 12.55 11.85 -39.11
N LYS A 76 13.87 12.00 -39.05
CA LYS A 76 14.72 12.07 -40.26
C LYS A 76 14.91 10.72 -40.94
N THR A 77 14.67 9.64 -40.20
CA THR A 77 14.93 8.26 -40.66
C THR A 77 13.65 7.60 -41.16
N LEU A 78 12.50 7.95 -40.56
CA LEU A 78 11.19 7.39 -40.91
C LEU A 78 10.54 8.13 -42.09
N PRO A 79 9.83 7.44 -43.00
CA PRO A 79 9.03 8.07 -44.04
C PRO A 79 7.88 8.91 -43.45
N GLU A 80 7.62 10.10 -43.98
CA GLU A 80 6.54 10.99 -43.51
C GLU A 80 5.14 10.34 -43.58
N SER A 81 4.95 9.36 -44.46
CA SER A 81 3.69 8.62 -44.61
C SER A 81 3.52 7.47 -43.62
N SER A 82 4.57 7.09 -42.88
CA SER A 82 4.53 5.96 -41.94
C SER A 82 3.71 6.29 -40.69
N LYS A 83 3.09 5.27 -40.08
CA LYS A 83 2.47 5.44 -38.75
C LYS A 83 3.52 5.71 -37.68
N GLY A 84 4.76 5.23 -37.83
CA GLY A 84 5.87 5.57 -36.94
C GLY A 84 6.19 7.07 -36.93
N TYR A 85 6.12 7.73 -38.08
CA TYR A 85 6.25 9.19 -38.16
C TYR A 85 5.08 9.91 -37.47
N GLN A 86 3.86 9.39 -37.61
CA GLN A 86 2.68 9.92 -36.91
C GLN A 86 2.80 9.77 -35.39
N VAL A 87 3.31 8.64 -34.88
CA VAL A 87 3.61 8.42 -33.46
C VAL A 87 4.48 9.55 -32.91
N LEU A 88 5.58 9.88 -33.58
CA LEU A 88 6.51 10.94 -33.15
C LEU A 88 5.87 12.33 -33.21
N GLN A 89 5.00 12.58 -34.20
CA GLN A 89 4.27 13.83 -34.31
C GLN A 89 3.24 14.00 -33.19
N THR A 90 2.51 12.94 -32.87
CA THR A 90 1.55 12.90 -31.76
C THR A 90 2.27 13.04 -30.42
N ALA A 91 3.37 12.34 -30.21
CA ALA A 91 4.16 12.44 -28.98
C ALA A 91 4.64 13.87 -28.70
N GLU A 92 5.20 14.51 -29.73
CA GLU A 92 5.70 15.88 -29.62
C GLU A 92 4.57 16.90 -29.43
N LYS A 93 3.51 16.85 -30.24
CA LYS A 93 2.45 17.88 -30.24
C LYS A 93 1.46 17.72 -29.09
N SER A 94 1.06 16.48 -28.79
CA SER A 94 -0.03 16.20 -27.84
C SER A 94 0.46 16.02 -26.41
N TYR A 95 1.71 15.60 -26.23
CA TYR A 95 2.25 15.33 -24.91
C TYR A 95 3.40 16.25 -24.57
N LEU A 96 4.52 16.25 -25.29
CA LEU A 96 5.73 16.97 -24.87
C LEU A 96 5.66 18.50 -25.02
N SER A 97 4.86 19.02 -25.94
CA SER A 97 4.69 20.47 -26.15
C SER A 97 3.56 21.08 -25.31
N ALA A 98 2.81 20.26 -24.56
CA ALA A 98 1.71 20.74 -23.74
C ALA A 98 2.22 21.38 -22.43
N PRO A 99 1.60 22.47 -21.95
CA PRO A 99 1.82 22.93 -20.58
C PRO A 99 1.41 21.83 -19.60
N HIS A 100 2.21 21.57 -18.55
CA HIS A 100 2.02 20.46 -17.61
C HIS A 100 2.08 19.06 -18.25
N HIS A 101 2.93 18.88 -19.27
CA HIS A 101 3.09 17.62 -19.99
C HIS A 101 3.41 16.40 -19.10
N ALA A 102 4.22 16.57 -18.05
CA ALA A 102 4.52 15.50 -17.10
C ALA A 102 3.25 15.01 -16.37
N GLU A 103 2.43 15.94 -15.84
CA GLU A 103 1.17 15.64 -15.14
C GLU A 103 0.10 15.02 -16.05
N LEU A 104 0.07 15.42 -17.32
CA LEU A 104 -0.83 14.82 -18.32
C LEU A 104 -0.43 13.40 -18.71
N LEU A 105 0.88 13.12 -18.77
CA LEU A 105 1.41 11.79 -19.07
C LEU A 105 1.23 10.84 -17.89
N GLU A 106 1.45 11.32 -16.67
CA GLU A 106 1.12 10.60 -15.44
C GLU A 106 -0.33 10.14 -15.48
N ARG A 107 -1.30 11.02 -15.79
CA ARG A 107 -2.73 10.69 -15.80
C ARG A 107 -3.21 9.67 -16.85
N ARG A 108 -2.45 9.41 -17.93
CA ARG A 108 -2.99 8.73 -19.14
C ARG A 108 -2.83 7.22 -19.16
N TRP A 109 -1.87 6.64 -18.45
CA TRP A 109 -1.78 5.18 -18.22
C TRP A 109 -2.01 4.78 -16.78
N GLY A 110 -2.50 5.72 -15.99
CA GLY A 110 -2.71 5.57 -14.58
C GLY A 110 -1.80 6.54 -13.86
N GLY A 111 -2.30 7.77 -13.67
CA GLY A 111 -1.79 8.69 -12.65
C GLY A 111 -2.22 8.20 -11.26
N SER A 112 -2.25 6.87 -11.14
CA SER A 112 -3.10 6.05 -10.31
C SER A 112 -2.56 4.61 -10.38
N ILE A 113 -1.26 4.42 -10.16
CA ILE A 113 -0.86 3.30 -9.30
C ILE A 113 -1.53 3.46 -7.91
N HIS A 114 -2.08 4.65 -7.61
CA HIS A 114 -3.07 4.85 -6.58
C HIS A 114 -4.39 5.38 -7.18
N VAL A 115 -5.34 4.50 -7.54
CA VAL A 115 -6.66 4.73 -6.92
C VAL A 115 -6.33 4.49 -5.47
N THR A 116 -6.07 5.57 -4.75
CA THR A 116 -5.72 5.46 -3.33
C THR A 116 -6.81 4.63 -2.67
N VAL A 117 -6.45 3.88 -1.63
CA VAL A 117 -7.45 3.17 -0.84
C VAL A 117 -8.57 4.13 -0.45
N GLU A 118 -8.24 5.41 -0.25
CA GLU A 118 -9.10 6.56 0.04
C GLU A 118 -10.06 6.90 -1.11
N GLU A 119 -9.61 6.94 -2.36
CA GLU A 119 -10.48 7.13 -3.53
C GLU A 119 -11.42 5.94 -3.75
N MET A 120 -10.92 4.72 -3.55
CA MET A 120 -11.72 3.50 -3.64
C MET A 120 -12.81 3.49 -2.57
N LYS A 121 -12.40 3.77 -1.34
CA LYS A 121 -13.29 4.01 -0.19
C LYS A 121 -14.36 5.05 -0.53
N LYS A 122 -13.96 6.19 -1.10
CA LYS A 122 -14.89 7.26 -1.49
C LYS A 122 -15.93 6.77 -2.50
N LYS A 123 -15.50 6.08 -3.57
CA LYS A 123 -16.42 5.48 -4.56
C LYS A 123 -17.42 4.50 -3.92
N ILE A 124 -16.95 3.66 -2.99
CA ILE A 124 -17.83 2.74 -2.26
C ILE A 124 -18.84 3.52 -1.40
N ALA A 125 -18.41 4.58 -0.71
CA ALA A 125 -19.33 5.38 0.09
C ALA A 125 -20.37 6.10 -0.77
N ASP A 126 -19.97 6.66 -1.91
CA ASP A 126 -20.87 7.35 -2.83
C ASP A 126 -21.92 6.36 -3.39
N LEU A 127 -21.49 5.17 -3.83
CA LEU A 127 -22.37 4.06 -4.25
C LEU A 127 -23.39 3.69 -3.18
N LEU A 128 -22.96 3.51 -1.93
CA LEU A 128 -23.86 3.11 -0.84
C LEU A 128 -24.87 4.20 -0.50
N ARG A 129 -24.46 5.48 -0.53
CA ARG A 129 -25.39 6.61 -0.33
C ARG A 129 -26.42 6.70 -1.46
N GLU A 130 -26.00 6.55 -2.71
CA GLU A 130 -26.92 6.51 -3.86
C GLU A 130 -27.92 5.37 -3.73
N TYR A 131 -27.50 4.22 -3.21
CA TYR A 131 -28.40 3.10 -2.94
C TYR A 131 -29.40 3.40 -1.81
N VAL A 132 -29.00 4.12 -0.75
CA VAL A 132 -29.94 4.56 0.30
C VAL A 132 -31.02 5.48 -0.26
N GLU A 133 -30.67 6.36 -1.20
CA GLU A 133 -31.61 7.29 -1.84
C GLU A 133 -32.52 6.60 -2.88
N SER A 134 -31.97 5.70 -3.69
CA SER A 134 -32.66 5.06 -4.81
C SER A 134 -33.41 3.77 -4.43
N GLY A 135 -32.88 3.00 -3.49
CA GLY A 135 -33.38 1.66 -3.13
C GLY A 135 -33.17 0.59 -4.21
N ASP A 136 -32.44 0.89 -5.29
CA ASP A 136 -32.23 -0.02 -6.42
C ASP A 136 -31.07 -1.00 -6.15
N THR A 137 -31.42 -2.23 -5.79
CA THR A 137 -30.45 -3.28 -5.49
C THR A 137 -29.70 -3.76 -6.73
N PHE A 138 -30.32 -3.72 -7.90
CA PHE A 138 -29.71 -4.21 -9.13
C PHE A 138 -28.60 -3.26 -9.59
N GLU A 139 -28.87 -1.95 -9.54
CA GLU A 139 -27.88 -0.93 -9.86
C GLU A 139 -26.71 -0.98 -8.88
N ALA A 140 -26.98 -1.07 -7.58
CA ALA A 140 -25.93 -1.19 -6.57
C ALA A 140 -25.05 -2.45 -6.77
N CYS A 141 -25.66 -3.60 -7.09
CA CYS A 141 -24.94 -4.83 -7.39
C CYS A 141 -24.10 -4.72 -8.68
N ARG A 142 -24.62 -4.04 -9.71
CA ARG A 142 -23.86 -3.72 -10.93
C ARG A 142 -22.64 -2.86 -10.59
N CYS A 143 -22.83 -1.79 -9.84
CA CYS A 143 -21.74 -0.90 -9.44
C CYS A 143 -20.68 -1.65 -8.64
N ILE A 144 -21.07 -2.52 -7.69
CA ILE A 144 -20.14 -3.38 -6.93
C ILE A 144 -19.34 -4.30 -7.88
N ARG A 145 -19.96 -4.83 -8.93
CA ARG A 145 -19.28 -5.66 -9.93
C ARG A 145 -18.27 -4.85 -10.76
N GLU A 146 -18.63 -3.63 -11.13
CA GLU A 146 -17.80 -2.71 -11.91
C GLU A 146 -16.60 -2.16 -11.12
N LEU A 147 -16.63 -2.22 -9.79
CA LEU A 147 -15.47 -1.90 -8.94
C LEU A 147 -14.23 -2.75 -9.27
N GLY A 148 -14.41 -3.99 -9.75
CA GLY A 148 -13.32 -4.84 -10.22
C GLY A 148 -12.29 -5.26 -9.16
N VAL A 149 -12.60 -5.10 -7.87
CA VAL A 149 -11.66 -5.34 -6.74
C VAL A 149 -12.22 -6.36 -5.74
N SER A 150 -12.39 -7.60 -6.17
CA SER A 150 -12.98 -8.68 -5.36
C SER A 150 -12.29 -8.93 -4.02
N PHE A 151 -10.98 -8.66 -3.90
CA PHE A 151 -10.22 -8.76 -2.65
C PHE A 151 -10.52 -7.63 -1.65
N PHE A 152 -11.14 -6.53 -2.11
CA PHE A 152 -11.48 -5.33 -1.35
C PHE A 152 -13.00 -5.20 -1.05
N HIS A 153 -13.80 -6.19 -1.44
CA HIS A 153 -15.26 -6.16 -1.20
C HIS A 153 -15.64 -6.17 0.30
N HIS A 154 -14.74 -6.61 1.19
CA HIS A 154 -14.91 -6.44 2.63
C HIS A 154 -15.10 -4.98 3.07
N GLU A 155 -14.57 -4.01 2.33
CA GLU A 155 -14.79 -2.58 2.60
C GLU A 155 -16.22 -2.15 2.27
N VAL A 156 -16.86 -2.76 1.26
CA VAL A 156 -18.30 -2.56 0.96
C VAL A 156 -19.14 -3.01 2.15
N VAL A 157 -18.82 -4.18 2.70
CA VAL A 157 -19.48 -4.75 3.89
C VAL A 157 -19.29 -3.82 5.10
N LYS A 158 -18.06 -3.43 5.40
CA LYS A 158 -17.75 -2.52 6.53
C LYS A 158 -18.53 -1.21 6.40
N ARG A 159 -18.46 -0.53 5.25
CA ARG A 159 -19.12 0.77 5.03
C ARG A 159 -20.63 0.67 5.03
N ALA A 160 -21.20 -0.40 4.48
CA ALA A 160 -22.65 -0.63 4.52
C ALA A 160 -23.13 -0.77 5.96
N LEU A 161 -22.39 -1.51 6.80
CA LEU A 161 -22.73 -1.66 8.22
C LEU A 161 -22.55 -0.37 9.02
N VAL A 162 -21.52 0.44 8.73
CA VAL A 162 -21.36 1.77 9.34
C VAL A 162 -22.53 2.68 8.97
N LEU A 163 -22.90 2.76 7.68
CA LEU A 163 -24.04 3.55 7.22
C LEU A 163 -25.36 3.08 7.84
N ALA A 164 -25.53 1.76 8.03
CA ALA A 164 -26.68 1.19 8.75
C ALA A 164 -26.75 1.65 10.21
N MET A 165 -25.60 1.90 10.86
CA MET A 165 -25.53 2.41 12.24
C MET A 165 -25.71 3.92 12.33
N GLU A 166 -25.26 4.66 11.33
CA GLU A 166 -25.41 6.13 11.24
C GLU A 166 -26.86 6.53 10.96
N ILE A 167 -27.54 5.80 10.06
CA ILE A 167 -28.87 6.14 9.57
C ILE A 167 -29.82 4.98 9.83
N GLN A 168 -30.73 5.13 10.80
CA GLN A 168 -31.70 4.10 11.18
C GLN A 168 -32.57 3.62 10.00
N ALA A 169 -32.92 4.51 9.07
CA ALA A 169 -33.69 4.16 7.86
C ALA A 169 -32.88 3.34 6.85
N ALA A 170 -31.54 3.42 6.89
CA ALA A 170 -30.66 2.69 5.99
C ALA A 170 -30.40 1.25 6.45
N GLU A 171 -30.62 0.91 7.73
CA GLU A 171 -30.31 -0.42 8.28
C GLU A 171 -30.92 -1.56 7.44
N LEU A 172 -32.23 -1.49 7.17
CA LEU A 172 -32.96 -2.49 6.39
C LEU A 172 -32.47 -2.57 4.93
N LEU A 173 -32.12 -1.42 4.33
CA LEU A 173 -31.62 -1.36 2.97
C LEU A 173 -30.22 -1.97 2.87
N MET A 174 -29.32 -1.61 3.78
CA MET A 174 -27.95 -2.15 3.80
C MET A 174 -27.95 -3.66 3.99
N LEU A 175 -28.75 -4.18 4.92
CA LEU A 175 -28.87 -5.64 5.11
C LEU A 175 -29.46 -6.33 3.87
N LYS A 176 -30.43 -5.71 3.19
CA LYS A 176 -30.97 -6.22 1.92
C LYS A 176 -29.90 -6.26 0.82
N LEU A 177 -29.10 -5.20 0.66
CA LEU A 177 -28.02 -5.17 -0.32
C LEU A 177 -26.97 -6.24 -0.06
N LEU A 178 -26.56 -6.41 1.21
CA LEU A 178 -25.56 -7.41 1.59
C LEU A 178 -26.07 -8.84 1.36
N LYS A 179 -27.36 -9.09 1.59
CA LYS A 179 -28.00 -10.36 1.27
C LYS A 179 -27.94 -10.67 -0.22
N GLU A 180 -28.38 -9.74 -1.04
CA GLU A 180 -28.47 -9.94 -2.49
C GLU A 180 -27.06 -10.04 -3.10
N ALA A 181 -26.11 -9.25 -2.61
CA ALA A 181 -24.71 -9.34 -3.03
C ALA A 181 -24.04 -10.66 -2.61
N ALA A 182 -24.45 -11.27 -1.49
CA ALA A 182 -23.99 -12.59 -1.07
C ALA A 182 -24.63 -13.72 -1.90
N GLU A 183 -25.94 -13.65 -2.14
CA GLU A 183 -26.69 -14.63 -2.95
C GLU A 183 -26.25 -14.63 -4.42
N GLU A 184 -25.95 -13.46 -5.00
CA GLU A 184 -25.36 -13.34 -6.34
C GLU A 184 -23.87 -13.76 -6.40
N GLY A 185 -23.24 -14.02 -5.25
CA GLY A 185 -21.82 -14.36 -5.16
C GLY A 185 -20.87 -13.19 -5.47
N LEU A 186 -21.35 -11.95 -5.48
CA LEU A 186 -20.53 -10.75 -5.63
C LEU A 186 -19.60 -10.56 -4.44
N ILE A 187 -20.09 -10.85 -3.24
CA ILE A 187 -19.33 -10.83 -2.00
C ILE A 187 -19.21 -12.25 -1.48
N SER A 188 -17.98 -12.78 -1.50
CA SER A 188 -17.72 -14.11 -0.93
C SER A 188 -17.88 -14.14 0.59
N SER A 189 -18.16 -15.32 1.14
CA SER A 189 -18.26 -15.52 2.60
C SER A 189 -17.01 -15.02 3.35
N SER A 190 -15.81 -15.21 2.79
CA SER A 190 -14.56 -14.71 3.41
C SER A 190 -14.48 -13.19 3.43
N GLN A 191 -14.95 -12.50 2.37
CA GLN A 191 -15.03 -11.03 2.34
C GLN A 191 -16.12 -10.51 3.29
N MET A 192 -17.22 -11.25 3.45
CA MET A 192 -18.27 -10.94 4.41
C MET A 192 -17.72 -11.00 5.84
N VAL A 193 -17.12 -12.13 6.25
CA VAL A 193 -16.49 -12.30 7.56
C VAL A 193 -15.42 -11.22 7.81
N LYS A 194 -14.55 -10.96 6.82
CA LYS A 194 -13.52 -9.92 6.93
C LYS A 194 -14.11 -8.52 7.11
N GLY A 195 -15.23 -8.21 6.46
CA GLY A 195 -15.93 -6.93 6.64
C GLY A 195 -16.49 -6.73 8.04
N PHE A 196 -17.12 -7.78 8.59
CA PHE A 196 -17.61 -7.78 9.98
C PHE A 196 -16.46 -7.70 11.00
N ALA A 197 -15.36 -8.43 10.78
CA ALA A 197 -14.17 -8.35 11.64
C ALA A 197 -13.55 -6.95 11.63
N ARG A 198 -13.41 -6.34 10.44
CA ARG A 198 -12.88 -4.97 10.28
C ARG A 198 -13.78 -3.90 10.89
N LEU A 199 -15.08 -4.13 10.96
CA LEU A 199 -15.99 -3.27 11.70
C LEU A 199 -15.77 -3.45 13.21
N ALA A 200 -15.72 -4.70 13.69
CA ALA A 200 -15.49 -5.04 15.09
C ALA A 200 -14.20 -4.39 15.63
N GLU A 201 -13.10 -4.48 14.87
CA GLU A 201 -11.81 -3.84 15.16
C GLU A 201 -11.87 -2.30 15.26
N SER A 202 -12.88 -1.66 14.66
CA SER A 202 -13.08 -0.20 14.67
C SER A 202 -14.30 0.27 15.46
N LEU A 203 -14.98 -0.62 16.20
CA LEU A 203 -16.20 -0.27 16.96
C LEU A 203 -15.94 0.72 18.08
N ASP A 204 -14.76 0.68 18.68
CA ASP A 204 -14.36 1.59 19.75
C ASP A 204 -14.23 3.03 19.26
N ASP A 205 -13.58 3.21 18.11
CA ASP A 205 -13.43 4.52 17.47
C ASP A 205 -14.78 4.99 16.91
N LEU A 206 -15.54 4.08 16.29
CA LEU A 206 -16.89 4.37 15.79
C LEU A 206 -17.85 4.77 16.93
N ALA A 207 -17.65 4.26 18.15
CA ALA A 207 -18.46 4.63 19.30
C ALA A 207 -18.23 6.07 19.78
N LEU A 208 -17.11 6.71 19.37
CA LEU A 208 -16.87 8.12 19.62
C LEU A 208 -17.84 8.99 18.81
N ASP A 209 -18.14 8.58 17.58
CA ASP A 209 -19.05 9.29 16.68
C ASP A 209 -20.52 8.82 16.85
N ILE A 210 -20.72 7.53 17.13
CA ILE A 210 -22.04 6.89 17.25
C ILE A 210 -22.09 6.15 18.61
N PRO A 211 -22.63 6.77 19.67
CA PRO A 211 -22.64 6.17 21.02
C PRO A 211 -23.33 4.79 21.11
N SER A 212 -24.24 4.48 20.17
CA SER A 212 -24.95 3.20 20.05
C SER A 212 -24.28 2.19 19.12
N ALA A 213 -23.09 2.45 18.57
CA ALA A 213 -22.43 1.57 17.60
C ALA A 213 -22.28 0.13 18.14
N LYS A 214 -21.84 -0.02 19.39
CA LYS A 214 -21.65 -1.34 20.03
C LYS A 214 -22.95 -2.12 20.19
N THR A 215 -24.03 -1.44 20.61
CA THR A 215 -25.34 -2.08 20.81
C THR A 215 -25.98 -2.45 19.48
N LEU A 216 -25.83 -1.60 18.45
CA LEU A 216 -26.29 -1.89 17.10
C LEU A 216 -25.53 -3.06 16.48
N PHE A 217 -24.21 -3.09 16.61
CA PHE A 217 -23.39 -4.22 16.13
C PHE A 217 -23.83 -5.54 16.77
N GLN A 218 -24.02 -5.56 18.09
CA GLN A 218 -24.53 -6.73 18.82
C GLN A 218 -25.93 -7.16 18.36
N SER A 219 -26.76 -6.24 17.85
CA SER A 219 -28.08 -6.58 17.30
C SER A 219 -28.03 -7.07 15.85
N ILE A 220 -27.02 -6.67 15.07
CA ILE A 220 -26.84 -7.06 13.67
C ILE A 220 -26.14 -8.43 13.56
N VAL A 221 -25.16 -8.74 14.42
CA VAL A 221 -24.41 -10.00 14.37
C VAL A 221 -25.32 -11.25 14.39
N PRO A 222 -26.35 -11.36 15.25
CA PRO A 222 -27.28 -12.48 15.21
C PRO A 222 -28.04 -12.62 13.88
N LYS A 223 -28.39 -11.48 13.25
CA LYS A 223 -29.04 -11.46 11.93
C LYS A 223 -28.09 -12.02 10.87
N ALA A 224 -26.83 -11.61 10.89
CA ALA A 224 -25.79 -12.10 9.99
C ALA A 224 -25.50 -13.60 10.15
N ILE A 225 -25.55 -14.13 11.39
CA ILE A 225 -25.44 -15.58 11.64
C ILE A 225 -26.66 -16.31 11.06
N SER A 226 -27.87 -15.77 11.23
CA SER A 226 -29.09 -16.40 10.70
C SER A 226 -29.13 -16.45 9.18
N GLU A 227 -28.50 -15.49 8.51
CA GLU A 227 -28.33 -15.44 7.05
C GLU A 227 -27.12 -16.24 6.56
N GLY A 228 -26.37 -16.92 7.46
CA GLY A 228 -25.23 -17.76 7.12
C GLY A 228 -23.96 -17.01 6.73
N TRP A 229 -23.89 -15.72 7.02
CA TRP A 229 -22.73 -14.87 6.70
C TRP A 229 -21.58 -15.05 7.68
N LEU A 230 -21.92 -15.37 8.94
CA LEU A 230 -20.98 -15.54 10.06
C LEU A 230 -21.22 -16.89 10.75
N ASP A 231 -20.16 -17.47 11.28
CA ASP A 231 -20.25 -18.65 12.14
C ASP A 231 -20.66 -18.26 13.57
N ALA A 232 -21.32 -19.18 14.29
CA ALA A 232 -21.67 -18.99 15.69
C ALA A 232 -20.44 -18.72 16.58
N SER A 233 -19.25 -19.17 16.18
CA SER A 233 -17.99 -18.87 16.86
C SER A 233 -17.64 -17.38 16.89
N PHE A 234 -18.21 -16.55 15.99
CA PHE A 234 -18.00 -15.11 15.96
C PHE A 234 -18.53 -14.38 17.21
N THR A 235 -19.49 -14.99 17.92
CA THR A 235 -20.00 -14.46 19.22
C THR A 235 -19.16 -14.91 20.41
N LYS A 236 -18.35 -15.97 20.28
CA LYS A 236 -17.47 -16.46 21.35
C LYS A 236 -16.23 -15.60 21.55
N SER A 237 -15.73 -14.94 20.51
CA SER A 237 -14.61 -13.98 20.62
C SER A 237 -15.00 -12.64 21.25
N SER A 238 -16.26 -12.43 21.62
CA SER A 238 -16.74 -11.16 22.18
C SER A 238 -17.07 -11.21 23.68
N CYS A 239 -16.93 -12.36 24.35
CA CYS A 239 -17.27 -12.53 25.77
C CYS A 239 -16.12 -13.00 26.70
N GLU A 240 -14.92 -13.30 26.19
CA GLU A 240 -13.76 -13.63 27.04
C GLU A 240 -12.62 -12.59 27.02
N ASP A 241 -12.71 -11.51 26.23
CA ASP A 241 -11.59 -10.58 26.01
C ASP A 241 -11.72 -9.24 26.75
N GLY A 242 -11.85 -9.28 28.08
CA GLY A 242 -11.72 -8.08 28.92
C GLY A 242 -10.30 -7.51 28.95
N GLU A 243 -9.28 -8.34 28.68
CA GLU A 243 -7.87 -7.95 28.74
C GLU A 243 -7.27 -7.71 27.33
N GLY A 244 -7.64 -8.51 26.33
CA GLY A 244 -7.10 -8.38 24.95
C GLY A 244 -7.49 -7.10 24.22
N GLN A 245 -8.70 -6.58 24.41
CA GLN A 245 -9.15 -5.33 23.77
C GLN A 245 -8.48 -4.09 24.37
N SER A 246 -8.14 -4.13 25.66
CA SER A 246 -7.38 -3.06 26.32
C SER A 246 -5.94 -3.02 25.80
N GLU A 247 -5.30 -4.19 25.66
CA GLU A 247 -3.93 -4.30 25.15
C GLU A 247 -3.83 -3.92 23.66
N GLU A 248 -4.77 -4.33 22.80
CA GLU A 248 -4.75 -3.93 21.39
C GLU A 248 -4.93 -2.41 21.23
N LYS A 249 -5.81 -1.80 22.04
CA LYS A 249 -6.00 -0.35 22.05
C LYS A 249 -4.77 0.41 22.58
N ARG A 250 -4.12 -0.11 23.63
CA ARG A 250 -2.84 0.41 24.14
C ARG A 250 -1.76 0.32 23.07
N LEU A 251 -1.68 -0.81 22.38
CA LEU A 251 -0.72 -1.04 21.31
C LEU A 251 -0.93 -0.09 20.11
N ARG A 252 -2.18 0.14 19.69
CA ARG A 252 -2.48 1.09 18.60
C ARG A 252 -2.07 2.50 18.97
N ARG A 253 -2.46 2.97 20.17
CA ARG A 253 -2.08 4.30 20.65
C ARG A 253 -0.57 4.43 20.76
N TYR A 254 0.11 3.42 21.29
CA TYR A 254 1.57 3.40 21.38
C TYR A 254 2.22 3.56 20.00
N LYS A 255 1.75 2.81 18.99
CA LYS A 255 2.27 2.91 17.61
C LYS A 255 2.09 4.30 17.00
N GLU A 256 1.00 5.01 17.30
CA GLU A 256 0.75 6.37 16.81
C GLU A 256 1.65 7.40 17.50
N GLU A 257 1.76 7.35 18.83
CA GLU A 257 2.59 8.27 19.60
C GLU A 257 4.08 8.11 19.26
N VAL A 258 4.56 6.87 19.15
CA VAL A 258 5.95 6.55 18.79
C VAL A 258 6.34 7.11 17.42
N VAL A 259 5.43 7.09 16.44
CA VAL A 259 5.69 7.69 15.11
C VAL A 259 5.96 9.19 15.24
N THR A 260 5.18 9.87 16.07
CA THR A 260 5.35 11.32 16.31
C THR A 260 6.69 11.58 16.98
N ILE A 261 7.04 10.84 18.04
CA ILE A 261 8.31 10.96 18.76
C ILE A 261 9.51 10.73 17.82
N ILE A 262 9.47 9.68 16.98
CA ILE A 262 10.56 9.38 16.04
C ILE A 262 10.68 10.49 14.99
N HIS A 263 9.57 11.01 14.48
CA HIS A 263 9.60 12.11 13.51
C HIS A 263 10.15 13.40 14.11
N GLU A 264 9.80 13.73 15.34
CA GLU A 264 10.37 14.87 16.05
C GLU A 264 11.87 14.69 16.25
N TYR A 265 12.33 13.51 16.66
CA TYR A 265 13.74 13.19 16.79
C TYR A 265 14.50 13.34 15.45
N PHE A 266 13.95 12.86 14.34
CA PHE A 266 14.60 13.05 13.03
C PHE A 266 14.74 14.53 12.62
N LEU A 267 13.93 15.42 13.18
CA LEU A 267 14.04 16.87 12.95
C LEU A 267 14.95 17.57 13.96
N SER A 268 14.97 17.12 15.22
CA SER A 268 15.67 17.78 16.32
C SER A 268 17.06 17.21 16.62
N ASP A 269 17.28 15.93 16.33
CA ASP A 269 18.45 15.14 16.76
C ASP A 269 18.64 15.15 18.31
N ASP A 270 17.55 15.32 19.07
CA ASP A 270 17.56 15.40 20.53
C ASP A 270 17.24 14.04 21.16
N ILE A 271 18.29 13.25 21.42
CA ILE A 271 18.19 11.93 22.06
C ILE A 271 17.61 12.02 23.49
N PRO A 272 18.09 12.92 24.38
CA PRO A 272 17.53 13.05 25.73
C PRO A 272 16.03 13.32 25.77
N GLU A 273 15.51 14.17 24.87
CA GLU A 273 14.08 14.48 24.85
C GLU A 273 13.24 13.30 24.36
N LEU A 274 13.75 12.54 23.38
CA LEU A 274 13.10 11.30 22.94
C LEU A 274 13.06 10.26 24.06
N ILE A 275 14.16 10.08 24.81
CA ILE A 275 14.20 9.15 25.96
C ILE A 275 13.13 9.53 26.98
N ARG A 276 13.05 10.81 27.37
CA ARG A 276 11.99 11.28 28.29
C ARG A 276 10.60 11.00 27.76
N SER A 277 10.37 11.26 26.47
CA SER A 277 9.08 11.02 25.84
C SER A 277 8.71 9.52 25.86
N LEU A 278 9.68 8.62 25.69
CA LEU A 278 9.46 7.18 25.80
C LEU A 278 9.23 6.72 27.24
N GLU A 279 9.96 7.27 28.21
CA GLU A 279 9.76 7.00 29.63
C GLU A 279 8.37 7.47 30.09
N ASP A 280 7.92 8.64 29.63
CA ASP A 280 6.60 9.22 29.92
C ASP A 280 5.46 8.37 29.36
N LEU A 281 5.68 7.64 28.24
CA LEU A 281 4.70 6.67 27.75
C LEU A 281 4.52 5.49 28.73
N GLY A 282 5.58 5.12 29.46
CA GLY A 282 5.49 4.14 30.56
C GLY A 282 5.10 2.72 30.15
N LEU A 283 5.44 2.29 28.93
CA LEU A 283 5.05 1.01 28.33
C LEU A 283 6.28 0.21 27.84
N PRO A 284 7.12 -0.32 28.75
CA PRO A 284 8.36 -1.01 28.38
C PRO A 284 8.12 -2.31 27.59
N GLU A 285 6.96 -2.95 27.76
CA GLU A 285 6.56 -4.15 26.99
C GLU A 285 6.49 -3.92 25.47
N PHE A 286 6.42 -2.66 25.03
CA PHE A 286 6.37 -2.31 23.61
C PHE A 286 7.71 -1.77 23.06
N ASN A 287 8.80 -1.83 23.83
CA ASN A 287 10.14 -1.44 23.38
C ASN A 287 10.58 -2.13 22.06
N PRO A 288 10.35 -3.44 21.86
CA PRO A 288 10.65 -4.09 20.57
C PRO A 288 9.91 -3.46 19.37
N ILE A 289 8.71 -2.94 19.63
CA ILE A 289 7.83 -2.33 18.62
C ILE A 289 8.33 -0.94 18.25
N PHE A 290 8.83 -0.19 19.23
CA PHE A 290 9.53 1.06 18.98
C PHE A 290 10.75 0.84 18.08
N LEU A 291 11.60 -0.14 18.41
CA LEU A 291 12.79 -0.47 17.61
C LEU A 291 12.41 -0.76 16.17
N LYS A 292 11.42 -1.64 15.97
CA LYS A 292 10.91 -1.95 14.63
C LYS A 292 10.46 -0.68 13.91
N LYS A 293 9.68 0.17 14.57
CA LYS A 293 9.15 1.38 13.94
C LYS A 293 10.25 2.38 13.58
N LEU A 294 11.25 2.56 14.45
CA LEU A 294 12.40 3.42 14.22
C LEU A 294 13.18 3.00 12.98
N VAL A 295 13.57 1.73 12.89
CA VAL A 295 14.34 1.22 11.75
C VAL A 295 13.51 1.28 10.47
N THR A 296 12.24 0.85 10.48
CA THR A 296 11.38 0.92 9.30
C THR A 296 11.23 2.37 8.78
N LEU A 297 11.03 3.36 9.68
CA LEU A 297 10.93 4.76 9.28
C LEU A 297 12.26 5.34 8.79
N ALA A 298 13.39 4.82 9.24
CA ALA A 298 14.71 5.23 8.77
C ALA A 298 15.05 4.64 7.39
N LEU A 299 14.61 3.40 7.10
CA LEU A 299 14.84 2.74 5.82
C LEU A 299 14.19 3.47 4.63
N ASP A 300 13.04 4.10 4.86
CA ASP A 300 12.32 4.92 3.88
C ASP A 300 12.96 6.31 3.64
N ARG A 301 14.11 6.59 4.27
CA ARG A 301 14.76 7.90 4.29
C ARG A 301 16.22 7.84 3.82
N LYS A 302 16.92 8.97 3.90
CA LYS A 302 18.31 9.10 3.45
C LYS A 302 19.25 8.49 4.50
N ASN A 303 20.52 8.33 4.10
CA ASN A 303 21.56 7.77 4.98
C ASN A 303 21.75 8.55 6.29
N ARG A 304 21.35 9.83 6.36
CA ARG A 304 21.37 10.61 7.59
C ARG A 304 20.44 10.02 8.64
N GLU A 305 19.19 9.74 8.29
CA GLU A 305 18.20 9.21 9.23
C GLU A 305 18.49 7.76 9.63
N LYS A 306 19.11 6.99 8.73
CA LYS A 306 19.63 5.65 9.04
C LYS A 306 20.74 5.68 10.10
N GLU A 307 21.67 6.63 9.97
CA GLU A 307 22.71 6.85 10.98
C GLU A 307 22.13 7.34 12.31
N MET A 308 21.19 8.28 12.27
CA MET A 308 20.47 8.76 13.47
C MET A 308 19.78 7.60 14.19
N ALA A 309 19.09 6.73 13.46
CA ALA A 309 18.46 5.54 14.05
C ALA A 309 19.49 4.59 14.69
N SER A 310 20.64 4.37 14.04
CA SER A 310 21.71 3.52 14.58
C SER A 310 22.31 4.09 15.87
N VAL A 311 22.63 5.40 15.88
CA VAL A 311 23.13 6.10 17.07
C VAL A 311 22.11 6.08 18.20
N LEU A 312 20.84 6.29 17.87
CA LEU A 312 19.76 6.25 18.84
C LEU A 312 19.61 4.86 19.46
N LEU A 313 19.67 3.78 18.67
CA LEU A 313 19.58 2.41 19.20
C LEU A 313 20.68 2.12 20.24
N SER A 314 21.90 2.59 19.98
CA SER A 314 23.01 2.46 20.93
C SER A 314 22.76 3.25 22.22
N ALA A 315 22.19 4.45 22.12
CA ALA A 315 21.81 5.22 23.31
C ALA A 315 20.67 4.56 24.10
N LEU A 316 19.64 4.06 23.42
CA LEU A 316 18.50 3.41 24.06
C LEU A 316 18.88 2.10 24.74
N HIS A 317 19.80 1.31 24.17
CA HIS A 317 20.31 0.09 24.81
C HIS A 317 21.07 0.35 26.11
N ILE A 318 21.73 1.51 26.23
CA ILE A 318 22.43 1.88 27.45
C ILE A 318 21.46 2.34 28.54
N GLU A 319 20.41 3.08 28.17
CA GLU A 319 19.54 3.74 29.15
C GLU A 319 18.23 3.00 29.46
N ILE A 320 17.52 2.49 28.45
CA ILE A 320 16.13 2.02 28.60
C ILE A 320 15.82 0.63 28.05
N PHE A 321 16.51 0.15 27.01
CA PHE A 321 16.20 -1.11 26.33
C PHE A 321 17.09 -2.24 26.82
N SER A 322 16.49 -3.38 27.14
CA SER A 322 17.25 -4.59 27.43
C SER A 322 17.79 -5.23 26.15
N THR A 323 18.80 -6.10 26.26
CA THR A 323 19.28 -6.89 25.11
C THR A 323 18.16 -7.76 24.52
N GLU A 324 17.24 -8.25 25.36
CA GLU A 324 16.08 -9.02 24.91
C GLU A 324 15.11 -8.16 24.07
N ASP A 325 14.91 -6.89 24.45
CA ASP A 325 14.08 -5.96 23.68
C ASP A 325 14.69 -5.70 22.29
N ILE A 326 16.01 -5.53 22.23
CA ILE A 326 16.73 -5.35 20.97
C ILE A 326 16.57 -6.59 20.08
N VAL A 327 16.85 -7.79 20.63
CA VAL A 327 16.73 -9.05 19.91
C VAL A 327 15.32 -9.24 19.37
N ASN A 328 14.29 -9.07 20.21
CA ASN A 328 12.90 -9.23 19.81
C ASN A 328 12.50 -8.18 18.77
N GLY A 329 13.00 -6.94 18.88
CA GLY A 329 12.75 -5.89 17.88
C GLY A 329 13.33 -6.26 16.50
N PHE A 330 14.55 -6.79 16.46
CA PHE A 330 15.16 -7.26 15.21
C PHE A 330 14.48 -8.50 14.65
N VAL A 331 14.04 -9.45 15.49
CA VAL A 331 13.19 -10.57 15.05
C VAL A 331 11.93 -10.04 14.36
N MET A 332 11.23 -9.09 15.00
CA MET A 332 10.01 -8.49 14.42
C MET A 332 10.27 -7.72 13.11
N LEU A 333 11.46 -7.14 12.93
CA LEU A 333 11.86 -6.48 11.69
C LEU A 333 12.07 -7.49 10.57
N LEU A 334 12.88 -8.51 10.83
CA LEU A 334 13.23 -9.57 9.88
C LEU A 334 12.00 -10.39 9.46
N GLU A 335 11.08 -10.69 10.38
CA GLU A 335 9.80 -11.33 10.06
C GLU A 335 8.95 -10.51 9.07
N SER A 336 9.08 -9.18 9.09
CA SER A 336 8.42 -8.27 8.16
C SER A 336 9.34 -7.77 7.05
N ALA A 337 10.52 -8.36 6.85
CA ALA A 337 11.46 -7.92 5.82
C ALA A 337 10.85 -8.06 4.42
N GLU A 338 10.10 -9.13 4.19
CA GLU A 338 9.36 -9.40 2.95
C GLU A 338 8.35 -8.30 2.63
N ASP A 339 7.52 -7.92 3.62
CA ASP A 339 6.56 -6.83 3.48
C ASP A 339 7.27 -5.49 3.31
N THR A 340 8.36 -5.26 4.05
CA THR A 340 9.15 -4.01 3.97
C THR A 340 9.82 -3.87 2.61
N ALA A 341 10.24 -4.99 2.00
CA ALA A 341 10.85 -5.03 0.66
C ALA A 341 9.85 -4.73 -0.46
N LEU A 342 8.54 -4.82 -0.20
CA LEU A 342 7.51 -4.35 -1.14
C LEU A 342 7.51 -2.83 -1.28
N ASP A 343 7.83 -2.13 -0.19
CA ASP A 343 7.81 -0.67 -0.12
C ASP A 343 9.20 -0.05 -0.35
N ILE A 344 10.28 -0.76 0.00
CA ILE A 344 11.66 -0.25 -0.02
C ILE A 344 12.57 -1.22 -0.80
N LEU A 345 13.17 -0.76 -1.89
CA LEU A 345 14.17 -1.50 -2.65
C LEU A 345 15.41 -1.76 -1.77
N ASP A 346 15.98 -2.97 -1.83
CA ASP A 346 17.14 -3.41 -1.04
C ASP A 346 16.93 -3.41 0.49
N ALA A 347 15.68 -3.49 0.97
CA ALA A 347 15.36 -3.53 2.40
C ALA A 347 16.13 -4.63 3.17
N SER A 348 16.32 -5.81 2.58
CA SER A 348 17.11 -6.89 3.19
C SER A 348 18.57 -6.47 3.39
N THR A 349 19.23 -5.97 2.35
CA THR A 349 20.63 -5.49 2.43
C THR A 349 20.79 -4.40 3.49
N GLU A 350 19.85 -3.46 3.57
CA GLU A 350 19.88 -2.38 4.55
C GLU A 350 19.61 -2.86 5.97
N LEU A 351 18.70 -3.82 6.17
CA LEU A 351 18.49 -4.48 7.47
C LEU A 351 19.74 -5.24 7.93
N ALA A 352 20.44 -5.91 7.01
CA ALA A 352 21.73 -6.55 7.30
C ALA A 352 22.79 -5.52 7.73
N LEU A 353 22.81 -4.33 7.12
CA LEU A 353 23.69 -3.23 7.54
C LEU A 353 23.33 -2.72 8.94
N PHE A 354 22.05 -2.61 9.28
CA PHE A 354 21.60 -2.25 10.63
C PHE A 354 22.02 -3.31 11.67
N LEU A 355 21.88 -4.60 11.36
CA LEU A 355 22.35 -5.69 12.22
C LEU A 355 23.86 -5.65 12.41
N ALA A 356 24.62 -5.49 11.33
CA ALA A 356 26.07 -5.37 11.39
C ALA A 356 26.49 -4.15 12.22
N ARG A 357 25.80 -3.01 12.06
CA ARG A 357 26.06 -1.79 12.84
C ARG A 357 25.76 -1.99 14.32
N ALA A 358 24.64 -2.64 14.65
CA ALA A 358 24.27 -2.97 16.03
C ALA A 358 25.32 -3.87 16.71
N VAL A 359 25.96 -4.79 15.97
CA VAL A 359 27.08 -5.58 16.49
C VAL A 359 28.34 -4.74 16.66
N ILE A 360 28.64 -3.85 15.72
CA ILE A 360 29.81 -2.94 15.81
C ILE A 360 29.68 -1.97 16.99
N ASP A 361 28.48 -1.51 17.28
CA ASP A 361 28.19 -0.57 18.38
C ASP A 361 27.95 -1.28 19.73
N ASP A 362 28.27 -2.58 19.84
CA ASP A 362 28.12 -3.42 21.04
C ASP A 362 26.67 -3.51 21.58
N VAL A 363 25.67 -3.17 20.75
CA VAL A 363 24.24 -3.30 21.07
C VAL A 363 23.81 -4.78 21.03
N LEU A 364 24.37 -5.54 20.07
CA LEU A 364 24.18 -6.99 19.93
C LEU A 364 25.52 -7.73 19.96
N ALA A 365 25.58 -8.85 20.68
CA ALA A 365 26.70 -9.77 20.58
C ALA A 365 26.50 -10.73 19.39
N PRO A 366 27.58 -11.31 18.82
CA PRO A 366 27.47 -12.30 17.74
C PRO A 366 26.54 -13.48 18.07
N LEU A 367 26.53 -13.92 19.34
CA LEU A 367 25.65 -14.99 19.82
C LEU A 367 24.15 -14.61 19.75
N ASN A 368 23.82 -13.32 19.82
CA ASN A 368 22.45 -12.85 19.67
C ASN A 368 21.96 -12.99 18.22
N LEU A 369 22.87 -13.01 17.22
CA LEU A 369 22.48 -13.27 15.83
C LEU A 369 21.99 -14.72 15.67
N ASP A 370 22.66 -15.67 16.31
CA ASP A 370 22.22 -17.07 16.33
C ASP A 370 20.85 -17.22 17.01
N GLU A 371 20.63 -16.45 18.09
CA GLU A 371 19.33 -16.41 18.78
C GLU A 371 18.23 -15.83 17.89
N ILE A 372 18.50 -14.70 17.22
CA ILE A 372 17.57 -14.10 16.25
C ILE A 372 17.22 -15.11 15.16
N ALA A 373 18.23 -15.73 14.53
CA ALA A 373 18.05 -16.74 13.50
C ALA A 373 17.21 -17.93 13.98
N SER A 374 17.38 -18.36 15.23
CA SER A 374 16.61 -19.47 15.80
C SER A 374 15.14 -19.14 16.08
N LYS A 375 14.82 -17.86 16.29
CA LYS A 375 13.46 -17.36 16.54
C LYS A 375 12.68 -17.09 15.25
N LEU A 376 13.37 -16.94 14.11
CA LEU A 376 12.72 -16.70 12.81
C LEU A 376 12.01 -17.95 12.28
N SER A 377 10.87 -17.73 11.63
CA SER A 377 10.14 -18.81 10.97
C SER A 377 10.92 -19.35 9.75
N PRO A 378 10.92 -20.67 9.50
CA PRO A 378 11.78 -21.32 8.50
C PRO A 378 11.49 -20.95 7.02
N ASN A 379 10.44 -20.15 6.76
CA ASN A 379 10.07 -19.68 5.43
C ASN A 379 10.20 -18.16 5.27
N CYS A 380 10.79 -17.45 6.24
CA CYS A 380 10.93 -16.01 6.18
C CYS A 380 12.20 -15.62 5.40
N SER A 381 12.07 -14.76 4.39
CA SER A 381 13.21 -14.13 3.66
C SER A 381 14.22 -13.43 4.57
N GLY A 382 13.79 -12.98 5.76
CA GLY A 382 14.66 -12.45 6.80
C GLY A 382 15.71 -13.44 7.32
N SER A 383 15.56 -14.74 7.07
CA SER A 383 16.59 -15.75 7.41
C SER A 383 17.79 -15.76 6.46
N GLU A 384 17.64 -15.17 5.26
CA GLU A 384 18.72 -14.97 4.29
C GLU A 384 19.45 -13.62 4.47
N THR A 385 18.90 -12.75 5.34
CA THR A 385 19.40 -11.41 5.68
C THR A 385 20.33 -11.49 6.88
#